data_AF-A0A940CEE1-F1
#
_entry.id   AF-A0A940CEE1-F1
#
_cell.length_a   1.000
_cell.length_b   1.000
_cell.length_c   1.000
_cell.angle_alpha   90.00
_cell.angle_beta   90.00
_cell.angle_gamma   90.00
#
_symmetry.space_group_name_H-M   'P 1'
#
loop_
_entity.id
_entity.type
_entity.pdbx_description
1 polymer ?
#
loop_
_entity_poly.entity_id
_entity_poly.type
_entity_poly.pdbx_seq_one_letter_code
_entity_poly.pdbx_strand_id
1 'polypeptide(L)'
;MSFFSKIARWFKKNSKPEPVIDPDFGDEGTDGEGESAQDNQNAITAFSYSYHGSIGGGSYTYSVKCGDVDNAETGGEAVLTVDHMDHPDYGELSGRLPDGFMAELHKLYKDCRLAAWNGFNKYNPHVCDGSGFSLSIRFADKKSVSAHGSNSFPKGYRAFCDKMEALFKPEVDKLFENARQKRIAQGYGGELDSIFVFFKQKGASGSDEYDIMLYKKGVRTCNFDINIKSVSGEFFPEGTHRYYSEVPDEALDFAGFDAICKKYDIIQWYNYDKAAQDYNNNEWFQFSFGFGGNTSVNACGTEHPAGYDGFRREFLGHLREVVDNAVANYGLTERD
;
A
#
# COMPACT_ATOMS: atom_id res chain seq x y z
N MET A 1 32.08 -4.42 10.06
CA MET A 1 31.42 -3.58 9.01
C MET A 1 29.92 -3.63 9.27
N SER A 2 29.32 -2.48 9.62
CA SER A 2 27.90 -2.41 10.01
C SER A 2 26.97 -2.74 8.84
N PHE A 3 25.77 -3.20 9.15
CA PHE A 3 24.69 -3.47 8.19
C PHE A 3 24.44 -2.26 7.25
N PHE A 4 24.55 -1.04 7.77
CA PHE A 4 24.50 0.21 7.01
C PHE A 4 25.60 0.35 5.95
N SER A 5 26.82 -0.17 6.19
CA SER A 5 27.89 -0.09 5.19
C SER A 5 27.68 -1.05 4.03
N LYS A 6 26.89 -2.12 4.21
CA LYS A 6 26.53 -3.06 3.14
C LYS A 6 25.35 -2.53 2.30
N ILE A 7 24.38 -1.89 2.94
CA ILE A 7 23.25 -1.21 2.27
C ILE A 7 23.75 -0.05 1.40
N ALA A 8 24.62 0.82 1.94
CA ALA A 8 25.18 1.94 1.17
C ALA A 8 26.00 1.49 -0.04
N ARG A 9 26.69 0.35 0.06
CA ARG A 9 27.50 -0.22 -1.03
C ARG A 9 26.63 -0.93 -2.09
N TRP A 10 25.46 -1.44 -1.70
CA TRP A 10 24.46 -2.01 -2.62
C TRP A 10 23.75 -0.91 -3.42
N PHE A 11 23.31 0.19 -2.76
CA PHE A 11 22.75 1.36 -3.45
C PHE A 11 23.73 1.96 -4.47
N LYS A 12 25.01 2.07 -4.12
CA LYS A 12 26.04 2.64 -5.01
C LYS A 12 26.41 1.74 -6.21
N LYS A 13 26.12 0.43 -6.13
CA LYS A 13 26.42 -0.53 -7.21
C LYS A 13 25.23 -0.73 -8.17
N ASN A 14 24.00 -0.47 -7.69
CA ASN A 14 22.76 -0.68 -8.44
C ASN A 14 22.01 0.62 -8.80
N SER A 15 22.52 1.78 -8.40
CA SER A 15 22.08 3.07 -8.92
C SER A 15 22.35 3.12 -10.42
N LYS A 16 21.27 3.17 -11.23
CA LYS A 16 21.34 3.56 -12.64
C LYS A 16 22.10 4.88 -12.76
N PRO A 17 22.84 5.15 -13.86
CA PRO A 17 23.46 6.45 -14.05
C PRO A 17 22.40 7.53 -13.85
N GLU A 18 22.71 8.51 -13.00
CA GLU A 18 21.84 9.68 -12.82
C GLU A 18 21.56 10.25 -14.21
N PRO A 19 20.30 10.58 -14.53
CA PRO A 19 20.00 11.29 -15.75
C PRO A 19 20.82 12.57 -15.72
N VAL A 20 21.63 12.78 -16.77
CA VAL A 20 22.29 14.05 -17.02
C VAL A 20 21.15 15.08 -17.13
N ILE A 21 20.97 15.88 -16.07
CA ILE A 21 20.05 17.00 -16.09
C ILE A 21 20.71 18.05 -16.99
N ASP A 22 20.19 18.17 -18.20
CA ASP A 22 20.50 19.27 -19.10
C ASP A 22 20.09 20.58 -18.39
N PRO A 23 20.98 21.58 -18.20
CA PRO A 23 20.68 22.76 -17.39
C PRO A 23 19.79 23.79 -18.11
N ASP A 24 19.22 23.46 -19.26
CA ASP A 24 18.37 24.38 -20.02
C ASP A 24 16.93 24.40 -19.46
N PHE A 25 16.77 25.02 -18.29
CA PHE A 25 15.49 25.53 -17.81
C PHE A 25 15.08 26.74 -18.65
N GLY A 26 14.61 26.49 -19.86
CA GLY A 26 14.14 27.50 -20.80
C GLY A 26 13.05 26.95 -21.71
N ASP A 27 11.80 27.04 -21.27
CA ASP A 27 10.76 27.83 -21.95
C ASP A 27 9.39 27.55 -21.30
N GLU A 28 8.61 28.62 -21.15
CA GLU A 28 7.19 28.57 -20.78
C GLU A 28 6.47 27.68 -21.80
N GLY A 29 6.11 26.45 -21.38
CA GLY A 29 5.51 25.45 -22.25
C GLY A 29 4.23 25.97 -22.91
N THR A 30 4.31 26.18 -24.23
CA THR A 30 3.23 26.71 -25.07
C THR A 30 1.90 26.00 -24.84
N ASP A 31 0.79 26.76 -24.84
CA ASP A 31 -0.58 26.32 -24.54
C ASP A 31 -1.22 25.40 -25.59
N GLY A 32 -0.43 24.55 -26.25
CA GLY A 32 -0.86 23.61 -27.27
C GLY A 32 -1.41 22.31 -26.69
N GLU A 33 -2.61 21.92 -27.14
CA GLU A 33 -2.96 20.51 -27.33
C GLU A 33 -1.82 19.88 -28.17
N GLY A 34 -1.38 18.66 -27.82
CA GLY A 34 -0.30 17.96 -28.53
C GLY A 34 -0.51 17.95 -30.05
N GLU A 35 0.59 17.96 -30.82
CA GLU A 35 0.64 18.31 -32.26
C GLU A 35 -0.24 17.45 -33.20
N SER A 36 -0.85 16.37 -32.71
CA SER A 36 -1.68 15.45 -33.49
C SER A 36 -3.11 15.34 -32.96
N ALA A 37 -4.08 15.90 -33.67
CA ALA A 37 -5.50 15.79 -33.30
C ALA A 37 -6.21 14.54 -33.85
N GLN A 38 -5.54 13.72 -34.68
CA GLN A 38 -6.18 12.59 -35.36
C GLN A 38 -5.94 11.25 -34.64
N ASP A 39 -7.03 10.55 -34.33
CA ASP A 39 -6.97 9.23 -33.69
C ASP A 39 -6.33 8.18 -34.61
N ASN A 40 -5.40 7.40 -34.06
CA ASN A 40 -4.86 6.22 -34.72
C ASN A 40 -5.91 5.09 -34.70
N GLN A 41 -6.22 4.55 -35.88
CA GLN A 41 -7.20 3.48 -36.04
C GLN A 41 -6.60 2.08 -35.90
N ASN A 42 -5.27 1.96 -35.89
CA ASN A 42 -4.58 0.68 -35.71
C ASN A 42 -4.76 0.16 -34.28
N ALA A 43 -4.60 -1.15 -34.11
CA ALA A 43 -4.67 -1.79 -32.79
C ALA A 43 -3.57 -1.26 -31.86
N ILE A 44 -3.90 -1.09 -30.58
CA ILE A 44 -2.91 -0.82 -29.53
C ILE A 44 -2.15 -2.12 -29.25
N THR A 45 -0.83 -2.04 -29.20
CA THR A 45 0.07 -3.18 -28.96
C THR A 45 0.78 -3.07 -27.61
N ALA A 46 0.95 -1.84 -27.12
CA ALA A 46 1.39 -1.59 -25.75
C ALA A 46 0.77 -0.30 -25.20
N PHE A 47 0.52 -0.28 -23.90
CA PHE A 47 0.06 0.88 -23.14
C PHE A 47 0.84 0.95 -21.83
N SER A 48 1.23 2.13 -21.41
CA SER A 48 1.83 2.35 -20.11
C SER A 48 1.36 3.68 -19.56
N TYR A 49 0.91 3.67 -18.32
CA TYR A 49 0.53 4.86 -17.58
C TYR A 49 1.17 4.79 -16.19
N SER A 50 1.84 5.86 -15.79
CA SER A 50 2.38 6.02 -14.45
C SER A 50 1.80 7.28 -13.83
N TYR A 51 1.30 7.14 -12.60
CA TYR A 51 0.97 8.26 -11.73
C TYR A 51 2.10 8.43 -10.70
N HIS A 52 2.54 9.66 -10.53
CA HIS A 52 3.55 10.06 -9.57
C HIS A 52 2.86 10.95 -8.54
N GLY A 53 2.61 10.40 -7.35
CA GLY A 53 2.00 11.15 -6.26
C GLY A 53 2.97 12.16 -5.64
N SER A 54 2.40 13.09 -4.89
CA SER A 54 3.13 14.02 -4.03
C SER A 54 3.96 13.31 -2.97
N ILE A 55 4.77 14.05 -2.22
CA ILE A 55 5.33 13.53 -0.96
C ILE A 55 4.17 13.06 -0.06
N GLY A 56 4.16 11.76 0.27
CA GLY A 56 3.11 11.11 1.04
C GLY A 56 1.88 10.65 0.23
N GLY A 57 1.83 10.91 -1.07
CA GLY A 57 0.82 10.37 -1.98
C GLY A 57 1.27 9.07 -2.65
N GLY A 58 0.32 8.17 -2.92
CA GLY A 58 0.61 6.92 -3.62
C GLY A 58 1.15 7.14 -5.03
N SER A 59 1.99 6.23 -5.51
CA SER A 59 2.46 6.20 -6.90
C SER A 59 2.21 4.81 -7.46
N TYR A 60 1.81 4.73 -8.73
CA TYR A 60 1.55 3.44 -9.37
C TYR A 60 1.84 3.50 -10.86
N THR A 61 2.11 2.34 -11.43
CA THR A 61 2.28 2.15 -12.87
C THR A 61 1.44 0.98 -13.34
N TYR A 62 0.67 1.21 -14.40
CA TYR A 62 -0.01 0.18 -15.18
C TYR A 62 0.70 0.05 -16.51
N SER A 63 1.02 -1.18 -16.89
CA SER A 63 1.65 -1.49 -18.18
C SER A 63 0.94 -2.67 -18.81
N VAL A 64 0.46 -2.49 -20.03
CA VAL A 64 -0.16 -3.54 -20.83
C VAL A 64 0.72 -3.82 -22.02
N LYS A 65 1.08 -5.09 -22.22
CA LYS A 65 1.76 -5.56 -23.42
C LYS A 65 0.94 -6.66 -24.07
N CYS A 66 0.64 -6.49 -25.34
CA CYS A 66 0.17 -7.58 -26.19
C CYS A 66 1.42 -8.36 -26.65
N GLY A 67 1.35 -9.70 -26.66
CA GLY A 67 2.40 -10.53 -27.26
C GLY A 67 2.65 -10.21 -28.74
N ASP A 68 3.64 -10.86 -29.36
CA ASP A 68 4.07 -10.55 -30.74
C ASP A 68 2.90 -10.46 -31.72
N VAL A 69 2.66 -9.23 -32.17
CA VAL A 69 1.57 -8.82 -33.08
C VAL A 69 1.73 -9.44 -34.47
N ASP A 70 2.92 -9.99 -34.75
CA ASP A 70 3.29 -10.60 -36.02
C ASP A 70 2.86 -12.08 -36.14
N ASN A 71 2.39 -12.71 -35.05
CA ASN A 71 1.99 -14.13 -35.07
C ASN A 71 0.47 -14.29 -34.89
N ALA A 72 -0.25 -14.17 -36.01
CA ALA A 72 -1.72 -14.20 -36.08
C ALA A 72 -2.38 -15.52 -35.62
N GLU A 73 -1.61 -16.59 -35.40
CA GLU A 73 -2.13 -17.90 -34.98
C GLU A 73 -2.36 -18.03 -33.46
N THR A 74 -1.82 -17.12 -32.63
CA THR A 74 -2.06 -17.15 -31.17
C THR A 74 -2.73 -15.91 -30.60
N GLY A 75 -2.94 -14.84 -31.40
CA GLY A 75 -3.59 -13.62 -30.92
C GLY A 75 -2.99 -13.16 -29.60
N GLY A 76 -1.73 -12.70 -29.63
CA GLY A 76 -0.87 -12.52 -28.45
C GLY A 76 -1.63 -12.12 -27.17
N GLU A 77 -1.55 -12.96 -26.14
CA GLU A 77 -2.25 -12.70 -24.88
C GLU A 77 -1.83 -11.34 -24.31
N ALA A 78 -2.81 -10.49 -23.98
CA ALA A 78 -2.54 -9.21 -23.34
C ALA A 78 -2.24 -9.45 -21.86
N VAL A 79 -1.09 -8.95 -21.40
CA VAL A 79 -0.65 -9.05 -20.00
C VAL A 79 -0.64 -7.67 -19.39
N LEU A 80 -1.31 -7.53 -18.25
CA LEU A 80 -1.20 -6.38 -17.37
C LEU A 80 -0.07 -6.61 -16.37
N THR A 81 0.77 -5.60 -16.20
CA THR A 81 1.77 -5.48 -15.16
C THR A 81 1.44 -4.25 -14.31
N VAL A 82 1.47 -4.43 -12.99
CA VAL A 82 1.14 -3.41 -12.00
C VAL A 82 2.29 -3.29 -11.01
N ASP A 83 2.73 -2.05 -10.77
CA ASP A 83 3.63 -1.68 -9.69
C ASP A 83 2.93 -0.60 -8.85
N HIS A 84 2.84 -0.80 -7.53
CA HIS A 84 2.11 0.08 -6.63
C HIS A 84 2.92 0.36 -5.37
N MET A 85 3.28 1.62 -5.17
CA MET A 85 4.14 2.04 -4.07
C MET A 85 3.51 1.79 -2.69
N ASP A 86 2.18 1.85 -2.58
CA ASP A 86 1.48 1.64 -1.30
C ASP A 86 1.47 0.17 -0.85
N HIS A 87 1.86 -0.76 -1.73
CA HIS A 87 1.94 -2.19 -1.41
C HIS A 87 3.28 -2.80 -1.85
N PRO A 88 4.41 -2.31 -1.30
CA PRO A 88 5.74 -2.74 -1.71
C PRO A 88 5.98 -4.24 -1.44
N ASP A 89 5.26 -4.83 -0.49
CA ASP A 89 5.39 -6.23 -0.09
C ASP A 89 4.97 -7.23 -1.19
N TYR A 90 4.14 -6.81 -2.15
CA TYR A 90 3.78 -7.66 -3.29
C TYR A 90 4.78 -7.58 -4.44
N GLY A 91 5.60 -6.52 -4.49
CA GLY A 91 6.42 -6.19 -5.65
C GLY A 91 5.57 -5.96 -6.92
N GLU A 92 6.19 -6.18 -8.08
CA GLU A 92 5.50 -6.11 -9.37
C GLU A 92 4.56 -7.31 -9.54
N LEU A 93 3.29 -7.03 -9.81
CA LEU A 93 2.28 -8.04 -10.11
C LEU A 93 2.02 -8.10 -11.61
N SER A 94 1.73 -9.29 -12.13
CA SER A 94 1.36 -9.45 -13.54
C SER A 94 0.34 -10.56 -13.73
N GLY A 95 -0.52 -10.40 -14.74
CA GLY A 95 -1.47 -11.43 -15.14
C GLY A 95 -2.15 -11.15 -16.48
N ARG A 96 -2.77 -12.20 -17.02
CA ARG A 96 -3.50 -12.14 -18.29
C ARG A 96 -4.76 -11.29 -18.14
N LEU A 97 -4.98 -10.41 -19.11
CA LEU A 97 -6.19 -9.63 -19.24
C LEU A 97 -7.30 -10.43 -19.95
N PRO A 98 -8.58 -10.16 -19.64
CA PRO A 98 -9.69 -10.81 -20.30
C PRO A 98 -9.76 -10.44 -21.78
N ASP A 99 -10.35 -11.34 -22.57
CA ASP A 99 -10.62 -11.10 -23.99
C ASP A 99 -11.47 -9.82 -24.13
N GLY A 100 -11.16 -9.00 -25.15
CA GLY A 100 -11.85 -7.73 -25.38
C GLY A 100 -11.32 -6.54 -24.57
N PHE A 101 -10.45 -6.74 -23.56
CA PHE A 101 -9.86 -5.62 -22.80
C PHE A 101 -9.15 -4.61 -23.71
N MET A 102 -8.39 -5.11 -24.71
CA MET A 102 -7.69 -4.25 -25.66
C MET A 102 -8.64 -3.39 -26.52
N ALA A 103 -9.86 -3.86 -26.78
CA ALA A 103 -10.87 -3.09 -27.50
C ALA A 103 -11.44 -1.97 -26.62
N GLU A 104 -11.73 -2.24 -25.35
CA GLU A 104 -12.14 -1.21 -24.38
C GLU A 104 -11.02 -0.19 -24.13
N LEU A 105 -9.76 -0.62 -24.11
CA LEU A 105 -8.60 0.28 -24.04
C LEU A 105 -8.51 1.19 -25.28
N HIS A 106 -8.79 0.67 -26.47
CA HIS A 106 -8.86 1.48 -27.70
C HIS A 106 -10.02 2.48 -27.67
N LYS A 107 -11.16 2.07 -27.10
CA LYS A 107 -12.30 2.97 -26.88
C LYS A 107 -11.96 4.06 -25.88
N LEU A 108 -11.28 3.76 -24.77
CA LEU A 108 -10.77 4.75 -23.82
C LEU A 108 -9.88 5.78 -24.53
N TYR A 109 -8.97 5.32 -25.38
CA TYR A 109 -8.10 6.16 -26.19
C TYR A 109 -8.88 7.18 -27.04
N LYS A 110 -9.93 6.72 -27.73
CA LYS A 110 -10.82 7.58 -28.56
C LYS A 110 -11.68 8.52 -27.73
N ASP A 111 -12.37 7.98 -26.73
CA ASP A 111 -13.29 8.71 -25.86
C ASP A 111 -12.61 9.87 -25.13
N CYS A 112 -11.35 9.68 -24.72
CA CYS A 112 -10.57 10.70 -24.03
C CYS A 112 -9.72 11.56 -24.99
N ARG A 113 -9.83 11.32 -26.31
CA ARG A 113 -9.08 12.03 -27.36
C ARG A 113 -7.58 12.06 -27.10
N LEU A 114 -7.01 10.92 -26.67
CA LEU A 114 -5.61 10.86 -26.22
C LEU A 114 -4.61 11.14 -27.36
N ALA A 115 -5.02 11.04 -28.63
CA ALA A 115 -4.23 11.56 -29.75
C ALA A 115 -3.75 13.00 -29.51
N ALA A 116 -4.66 13.86 -29.05
CA ALA A 116 -4.39 15.28 -28.78
C ALA A 116 -3.46 15.52 -27.60
N TRP A 117 -3.02 14.48 -26.90
CA TRP A 117 -2.01 14.59 -25.84
C TRP A 117 -0.61 14.29 -26.37
N ASN A 118 -0.48 13.81 -27.61
CA ASN A 118 0.81 13.41 -28.16
C ASN A 118 1.82 14.56 -28.17
N GLY A 119 2.94 14.39 -27.48
CA GLY A 119 3.97 15.42 -27.31
C GLY A 119 3.71 16.38 -26.15
N PHE A 120 2.60 16.24 -25.40
CA PHE A 120 2.39 17.03 -24.19
C PHE A 120 3.52 16.75 -23.20
N ASN A 121 4.31 17.76 -22.88
CA ASN A 121 5.40 17.69 -21.92
C ASN A 121 5.46 19.03 -21.18
N LYS A 122 4.80 19.11 -20.02
CA LYS A 122 4.71 20.36 -19.24
C LYS A 122 5.05 20.16 -17.78
N TYR A 123 5.64 21.19 -17.19
CA TYR A 123 5.99 21.25 -15.79
C TYR A 123 5.57 22.61 -15.21
N ASN A 124 4.88 22.61 -14.07
CA ASN A 124 4.53 23.84 -13.36
C ASN A 124 5.23 23.88 -11.98
N PRO A 125 6.31 24.67 -11.81
CA PRO A 125 7.03 24.76 -10.55
C PRO A 125 6.26 25.52 -9.46
N HIS A 126 5.22 26.29 -9.82
CA HIS A 126 4.49 27.14 -8.88
C HIS A 126 3.32 26.44 -8.18
N VAL A 127 3.02 25.21 -8.59
CA VAL A 127 1.99 24.38 -7.98
C VAL A 127 2.72 23.30 -7.16
N CYS A 128 2.75 23.46 -5.84
CA CYS A 128 3.42 22.53 -4.94
C CYS A 128 2.53 21.34 -4.54
N ASP A 129 1.69 20.85 -5.46
CA ASP A 129 0.94 19.62 -5.22
C ASP A 129 1.83 18.39 -5.38
N GLY A 130 2.93 18.47 -6.14
CA GLY A 130 3.92 17.40 -6.29
C GLY A 130 3.44 16.21 -7.11
N SER A 131 2.34 16.35 -7.84
CA SER A 131 1.74 15.28 -8.63
C SER A 131 2.21 15.30 -10.08
N GLY A 132 2.22 14.14 -10.72
CA GLY A 132 2.60 14.03 -12.13
C GLY A 132 2.14 12.75 -12.77
N PHE A 133 2.30 12.66 -14.09
CA PHE A 133 1.97 11.48 -14.85
C PHE A 133 2.91 11.29 -16.05
N SER A 134 2.99 10.04 -16.49
CA SER A 134 3.60 9.64 -17.76
C SER A 134 2.65 8.69 -18.49
N LEU A 135 2.44 8.90 -19.78
CA LEU A 135 1.61 8.07 -20.65
C LEU A 135 2.39 7.68 -21.90
N SER A 136 2.32 6.41 -22.29
CA SER A 136 2.83 5.90 -23.56
C SER A 136 1.87 4.89 -24.17
N ILE A 137 1.53 5.05 -25.44
CA ILE A 137 0.68 4.13 -26.20
C ILE A 137 1.40 3.80 -27.50
N ARG A 138 1.53 2.52 -27.84
CA ARG A 138 2.11 2.04 -29.12
C ARG A 138 1.05 1.30 -29.92
N PHE A 139 1.10 1.50 -31.23
CA PHE A 139 0.16 0.92 -32.18
C PHE A 139 0.84 -0.07 -33.13
N ALA A 140 0.04 -0.90 -33.81
CA ALA A 140 0.54 -1.89 -34.77
C ALA A 140 1.26 -1.26 -35.98
N ASP A 141 0.91 -0.02 -36.36
CA ASP A 141 1.62 0.74 -37.41
C ASP A 141 2.94 1.37 -36.92
N LYS A 142 3.41 0.97 -35.72
CA LYS A 142 4.63 1.43 -35.06
C LYS A 142 4.62 2.92 -34.67
N LYS A 143 3.49 3.62 -34.85
CA LYS A 143 3.30 4.95 -34.27
C LYS A 143 3.03 4.85 -32.78
N SER A 144 3.17 5.99 -32.11
CA SER A 144 2.95 6.09 -30.68
C SER A 144 2.39 7.45 -30.27
N VAL A 145 1.71 7.45 -29.13
CA VAL A 145 1.37 8.66 -28.38
C VAL A 145 2.20 8.66 -27.10
N SER A 146 2.80 9.79 -26.75
CA SER A 146 3.43 10.00 -25.46
C SER A 146 3.03 11.34 -24.85
N ALA A 147 2.84 11.36 -23.52
CA ALA A 147 2.50 12.56 -22.78
C ALA A 147 3.09 12.49 -21.37
N HIS A 148 3.60 13.61 -20.87
CA HIS A 148 4.22 13.74 -19.56
C HIS A 148 3.80 15.07 -18.92
N GLY A 149 3.49 15.04 -17.64
CA GLY A 149 3.10 16.24 -16.91
C GLY A 149 3.55 16.19 -15.46
N SER A 150 4.01 17.31 -14.93
CA SER A 150 4.26 17.48 -13.50
C SER A 150 3.66 18.81 -13.05
N ASN A 151 2.69 18.72 -12.13
CA ASN A 151 1.80 19.80 -11.71
C ASN A 151 1.10 20.53 -12.88
N SER A 152 1.03 19.90 -14.05
CA SER A 152 0.46 20.44 -15.29
C SER A 152 -0.11 19.29 -16.11
N PHE A 153 -1.39 19.39 -16.44
CA PHE A 153 -2.15 18.28 -17.01
C PHE A 153 -2.90 18.70 -18.28
N PRO A 154 -3.02 17.81 -19.28
CA PRO A 154 -3.77 18.11 -20.49
C PRO A 154 -5.26 18.23 -20.20
N LYS A 155 -5.98 18.95 -21.07
CA LYS A 155 -7.43 19.06 -20.96
C LYS A 155 -8.09 17.68 -21.00
N GLY A 156 -9.01 17.45 -20.06
CA GLY A 156 -9.71 16.16 -19.93
C GLY A 156 -8.95 15.11 -19.11
N TYR A 157 -7.77 15.42 -18.56
CA TYR A 157 -6.97 14.48 -17.78
C TYR A 157 -7.75 13.78 -16.65
N ARG A 158 -8.52 14.53 -15.86
CA ARG A 158 -9.33 13.95 -14.78
C ARG A 158 -10.37 12.94 -15.29
N ALA A 159 -11.05 13.24 -16.40
CA ALA A 159 -12.01 12.33 -16.99
C ALA A 159 -11.35 11.06 -17.55
N PHE A 160 -10.12 11.18 -18.07
CA PHE A 160 -9.32 10.01 -18.43
C PHE A 160 -8.96 9.17 -17.20
N CYS A 161 -8.51 9.78 -16.10
CA CYS A 161 -8.19 9.05 -14.87
C CYS A 161 -9.41 8.28 -14.34
N ASP A 162 -10.59 8.90 -14.29
CA ASP A 162 -11.83 8.25 -13.82
C ASP A 162 -12.20 7.03 -14.70
N LYS A 163 -12.09 7.17 -16.03
CA LYS A 163 -12.40 6.07 -16.97
C LYS A 163 -11.32 4.98 -16.97
N MET A 164 -10.05 5.35 -16.83
CA MET A 164 -8.94 4.42 -16.72
C MET A 164 -9.07 3.60 -15.43
N GLU A 165 -9.35 4.26 -14.30
CA GLU A 165 -9.61 3.58 -13.02
C GLU A 165 -10.75 2.57 -13.18
N ALA A 166 -11.88 2.98 -13.76
CA ALA A 166 -13.01 2.08 -14.00
C ALA A 166 -12.66 0.88 -14.88
N LEU A 167 -11.76 1.03 -15.86
CA LEU A 167 -11.32 -0.04 -16.74
C LEU A 167 -10.31 -0.99 -16.08
N PHE A 168 -9.31 -0.45 -15.40
CA PHE A 168 -8.19 -1.23 -14.86
C PHE A 168 -8.48 -1.82 -13.47
N LYS A 169 -9.23 -1.10 -12.61
CA LYS A 169 -9.46 -1.48 -11.22
C LYS A 169 -9.93 -2.92 -11.03
N PRO A 170 -10.90 -3.46 -11.80
CA PRO A 170 -11.33 -4.85 -11.62
C PRO A 170 -10.21 -5.88 -11.84
N GLU A 171 -9.30 -5.63 -12.78
CA GLU A 171 -8.18 -6.54 -13.06
C GLU A 171 -7.03 -6.34 -12.06
N VAL A 172 -6.78 -5.10 -11.64
CA VAL A 172 -5.82 -4.76 -10.58
C VAL A 172 -6.24 -5.40 -9.25
N ASP A 173 -7.50 -5.23 -8.84
CA ASP A 173 -8.04 -5.80 -7.60
C ASP A 173 -7.92 -7.34 -7.59
N LYS A 174 -8.16 -8.01 -8.72
CA LYS A 174 -7.95 -9.47 -8.86
C LYS A 174 -6.47 -9.85 -8.69
N LEU A 175 -5.54 -9.09 -9.25
CA LEU A 175 -4.11 -9.36 -9.09
C LEU A 175 -3.68 -9.26 -7.62
N PHE A 176 -4.09 -8.19 -6.93
CA PHE A 176 -3.82 -7.99 -5.51
C PHE A 176 -4.48 -9.07 -4.65
N GLU A 177 -5.73 -9.43 -4.91
CA GLU A 177 -6.41 -10.49 -4.15
C GLU A 177 -5.72 -11.85 -4.37
N ASN A 178 -5.33 -12.18 -5.60
CA ASN A 178 -4.57 -13.40 -5.87
C ASN A 178 -3.22 -13.41 -5.14
N ALA A 179 -2.51 -12.28 -5.13
CA ALA A 179 -1.25 -12.14 -4.40
C ALA A 179 -1.46 -12.24 -2.89
N ARG A 180 -2.53 -11.64 -2.36
CA ARG A 180 -2.98 -11.73 -0.98
C ARG A 180 -3.27 -13.18 -0.58
N GLN A 181 -4.02 -13.92 -1.38
CA GLN A 181 -4.33 -15.33 -1.10
C GLN A 181 -3.08 -16.23 -1.15
N LYS A 182 -2.15 -15.98 -2.08
CA LYS A 182 -0.85 -16.67 -2.09
C LYS A 182 -0.06 -16.40 -0.82
N ARG A 183 -0.09 -15.15 -0.32
CA ARG A 183 0.58 -14.76 0.92
C ARG A 183 -0.06 -15.44 2.13
N ILE A 184 -1.39 -15.46 2.22
CA ILE A 184 -2.12 -16.19 3.26
C ILE A 184 -1.74 -17.67 3.26
N ALA A 185 -1.69 -18.30 2.08
CA ALA A 185 -1.31 -19.70 1.95
C ALA A 185 0.13 -20.02 2.36
N GLN A 186 1.05 -19.04 2.33
CA GLN A 186 2.41 -19.20 2.85
C GLN A 186 2.46 -19.20 4.39
N GLY A 187 1.43 -18.68 5.06
CA GLY A 187 1.38 -18.56 6.51
C GLY A 187 2.31 -17.48 7.07
N TYR A 188 2.56 -17.56 8.37
CA TYR A 188 3.27 -16.53 9.15
C TYR A 188 4.80 -16.47 8.90
N GLY A 189 5.41 -17.50 8.32
CA GLY A 189 6.85 -17.50 8.00
C GLY A 189 7.81 -17.62 9.20
N GLY A 190 7.33 -17.54 10.44
CA GLY A 190 8.14 -17.66 11.66
C GLY A 190 7.34 -17.51 12.95
N GLU A 191 8.04 -17.26 14.05
CA GLU A 191 7.44 -16.94 15.35
C GLU A 191 7.20 -15.43 15.48
N LEU A 192 6.17 -15.03 16.24
CA LEU A 192 5.89 -13.63 16.55
C LEU A 192 7.08 -12.98 17.28
N ASP A 193 7.47 -11.78 16.84
CA ASP A 193 8.57 -11.01 17.43
C ASP A 193 8.29 -9.52 17.60
N SER A 194 7.18 -9.05 17.04
CA SER A 194 6.76 -7.66 17.16
C SER A 194 5.25 -7.51 17.05
N ILE A 195 4.72 -6.62 17.86
CA ILE A 195 3.30 -6.32 17.98
C ILE A 195 3.16 -4.82 17.94
N PHE A 196 2.37 -4.32 17.00
CA PHE A 196 1.79 -2.99 17.04
C PHE A 196 0.28 -3.17 16.98
N VAL A 197 -0.45 -2.64 17.96
CA VAL A 197 -1.91 -2.70 18.01
C VAL A 197 -2.42 -1.35 18.47
N PHE A 198 -3.40 -0.84 17.75
CA PHE A 198 -4.18 0.32 18.13
C PHE A 198 -5.67 0.00 18.05
N PHE A 199 -6.37 0.22 19.16
CA PHE A 199 -7.83 0.15 19.22
C PHE A 199 -8.36 1.49 19.71
N LYS A 200 -9.36 2.03 19.02
CA LYS A 200 -10.02 3.29 19.41
C LYS A 200 -11.51 3.19 19.21
N GLN A 201 -12.21 3.07 20.32
CA GLN A 201 -13.67 3.15 20.33
C GLN A 201 -14.11 4.58 19.99
N LYS A 202 -15.23 4.67 19.27
CA LYS A 202 -15.81 5.94 18.81
C LYS A 202 -17.33 5.89 18.92
N GLY A 203 -17.94 7.02 19.28
CA GLY A 203 -19.39 7.19 19.30
C GLY A 203 -20.07 6.13 20.16
N ALA A 204 -20.99 5.38 19.55
CA ALA A 204 -21.76 4.34 20.25
C ALA A 204 -20.91 3.16 20.78
N SER A 205 -19.74 2.90 20.21
CA SER A 205 -18.86 1.81 20.65
C SER A 205 -18.06 2.13 21.91
N GLY A 206 -18.04 3.39 22.37
CA GLY A 206 -17.33 3.81 23.58
C GLY A 206 -16.27 4.87 23.34
N SER A 207 -15.31 4.95 24.25
CA SER A 207 -14.24 5.98 24.23
C SER A 207 -12.90 5.47 24.76
N ASP A 208 -12.76 4.14 24.88
CA ASP A 208 -11.49 3.53 25.22
C ASP A 208 -10.50 3.66 24.06
N GLU A 209 -9.23 3.86 24.40
CA GLU A 209 -8.12 3.91 23.46
C GLU A 209 -6.97 3.05 23.99
N TYR A 210 -6.42 2.21 23.13
CA TYR A 210 -5.28 1.33 23.41
C TYR A 210 -4.25 1.54 22.30
N ASP A 211 -3.03 1.93 22.67
CA ASP A 211 -1.87 2.03 21.79
C ASP A 211 -0.76 1.16 22.37
N ILE A 212 -0.42 0.08 21.68
CA ILE A 212 0.39 -1.02 22.19
C ILE A 212 1.50 -1.32 21.20
N MET A 213 2.74 -1.19 21.65
CA MET A 213 3.93 -1.57 20.90
C MET A 213 4.84 -2.46 21.75
N LEU A 214 4.96 -3.72 21.34
CA LEU A 214 5.86 -4.69 21.97
C LEU A 214 6.85 -5.22 20.92
N TYR A 215 8.12 -5.35 21.28
CA TYR A 215 9.16 -5.86 20.39
C TYR A 215 10.08 -6.86 21.11
N LYS A 216 10.64 -7.84 20.42
CA LYS A 216 11.80 -8.56 20.98
C LYS A 216 12.99 -7.61 21.14
N LYS A 217 13.81 -7.87 22.16
CA LYS A 217 14.98 -7.05 22.49
C LYS A 217 15.95 -6.93 21.31
N GLY A 218 16.54 -5.75 21.15
CA GLY A 218 17.49 -5.44 20.08
C GLY A 218 16.87 -4.90 18.78
N VAL A 219 15.53 -4.87 18.68
CA VAL A 219 14.81 -4.18 17.60
C VAL A 219 14.73 -2.67 17.87
N ARG A 220 14.51 -2.27 19.13
CA ARG A 220 14.41 -0.88 19.60
C ARG A 220 15.07 -0.71 20.97
N THR A 221 15.31 0.54 21.36
CA THR A 221 15.80 0.91 22.70
C THR A 221 14.77 0.66 23.80
N CYS A 222 13.48 0.79 23.48
CA CYS A 222 12.36 0.45 24.33
C CYS A 222 11.56 -0.65 23.64
N ASN A 223 11.29 -1.74 24.35
CA ASN A 223 10.62 -2.91 23.81
C ASN A 223 9.23 -3.15 24.43
N PHE A 224 8.82 -2.26 25.35
CA PHE A 224 7.51 -2.20 25.99
C PHE A 224 7.02 -0.74 26.00
N ASP A 225 6.12 -0.38 25.08
CA ASP A 225 5.50 0.94 24.99
C ASP A 225 3.98 0.76 24.88
N ILE A 226 3.27 1.10 25.95
CA ILE A 226 1.82 0.96 26.06
C ILE A 226 1.24 2.27 26.58
N ASN A 227 0.24 2.78 25.89
CA ASN A 227 -0.57 3.92 26.32
C ASN A 227 -2.03 3.51 26.25
N ILE A 228 -2.72 3.53 27.40
CA ILE A 228 -4.13 3.13 27.51
C ILE A 228 -4.91 4.28 28.12
N LYS A 229 -6.04 4.60 27.51
CA LYS A 229 -7.10 5.40 28.11
C LYS A 229 -8.31 4.50 28.27
N SER A 230 -8.58 4.04 29.49
CA SER A 230 -9.77 3.26 29.79
C SER A 230 -10.83 4.13 30.43
N VAL A 231 -11.99 4.19 29.80
CA VAL A 231 -13.22 4.82 30.27
C VAL A 231 -14.20 3.76 30.76
N SER A 232 -14.19 2.57 30.15
CA SER A 232 -15.12 1.49 30.49
C SER A 232 -14.74 0.67 31.73
N GLY A 233 -13.45 0.63 32.08
CA GLY A 233 -12.96 -0.30 33.09
C GLY A 233 -12.89 -1.77 32.63
N GLU A 234 -13.12 -2.08 31.34
CA GLU A 234 -13.32 -3.46 30.85
C GLU A 234 -12.10 -4.36 31.07
N PHE A 235 -10.89 -3.86 30.75
CA PHE A 235 -9.62 -4.61 30.85
C PHE A 235 -8.61 -3.98 31.80
N PHE A 236 -8.63 -2.65 31.88
CA PHE A 236 -7.79 -1.85 32.78
C PHE A 236 -8.72 -0.99 33.62
N PRO A 237 -8.36 -0.66 34.87
CA PRO A 237 -9.10 0.31 35.67
C PRO A 237 -9.39 1.59 34.90
N GLU A 238 -10.46 2.29 35.27
CA GLU A 238 -10.73 3.60 34.71
C GLU A 238 -9.56 4.55 34.95
N GLY A 239 -9.08 5.20 33.89
CA GLY A 239 -7.93 6.08 33.95
C GLY A 239 -7.05 6.07 32.71
N THR A 240 -5.92 6.75 32.81
CA THR A 240 -4.85 6.72 31.83
C THR A 240 -3.69 5.92 32.40
N HIS A 241 -3.21 4.94 31.65
CA HIS A 241 -2.09 4.09 32.04
C HIS A 241 -0.99 4.16 30.99
N ARG A 242 0.24 4.42 31.42
CA ARG A 242 1.38 4.54 30.53
C ARG A 242 2.55 3.69 31.01
N TYR A 243 3.04 2.83 30.14
CA TYR A 243 4.20 1.99 30.39
C TYR A 243 5.20 2.21 29.27
N TYR A 244 6.42 2.64 29.62
CA TYR A 244 7.51 2.83 28.66
C TYR A 244 8.81 2.38 29.31
N SER A 245 9.29 1.20 28.95
CA SER A 245 10.53 0.64 29.50
C SER A 245 11.16 -0.40 28.59
N GLU A 246 12.43 -0.71 28.88
CA GLU A 246 13.02 -1.96 28.45
C GLU A 246 12.71 -3.04 29.51
N VAL A 247 12.21 -4.20 29.06
CA VAL A 247 11.99 -5.40 29.89
C VAL A 247 12.64 -6.62 29.23
N PRO A 248 12.95 -7.69 29.98
CA PRO A 248 13.41 -8.95 29.39
C PRO A 248 12.36 -9.56 28.46
N ASP A 249 12.77 -10.32 27.43
CA ASP A 249 11.84 -10.92 26.45
C ASP A 249 10.84 -11.88 27.11
N GLU A 250 11.22 -12.51 28.23
CA GLU A 250 10.34 -13.39 29.01
C GLU A 250 9.17 -12.64 29.64
N ALA A 251 9.28 -11.33 29.84
CA ALA A 251 8.21 -10.49 30.38
C ALA A 251 7.12 -10.18 29.33
N LEU A 252 7.41 -10.36 28.03
CA LEU A 252 6.52 -9.98 26.93
C LEU A 252 5.55 -11.07 26.49
N ASP A 253 5.82 -12.32 26.88
CA ASP A 253 5.06 -13.52 26.50
C ASP A 253 4.61 -13.57 25.03
N PHE A 254 5.56 -13.41 24.10
CA PHE A 254 5.27 -13.56 22.67
C PHE A 254 4.67 -14.92 22.31
N ALA A 255 4.93 -15.97 23.09
CA ALA A 255 4.34 -17.29 22.86
C ALA A 255 2.83 -17.30 23.14
N GLY A 256 2.38 -16.63 24.20
CA GLY A 256 0.96 -16.42 24.49
C GLY A 256 0.25 -15.63 23.40
N PHE A 257 0.83 -14.50 22.97
CA PHE A 257 0.29 -13.72 21.85
C PHE A 257 0.26 -14.50 20.52
N ASP A 258 1.31 -15.25 20.20
CA ASP A 258 1.37 -16.11 19.01
C ASP A 258 0.28 -17.19 19.02
N ALA A 259 -0.02 -17.77 20.19
CA ALA A 259 -1.12 -18.72 20.34
C ALA A 259 -2.49 -18.07 20.08
N ILE A 260 -2.70 -16.83 20.54
CA ILE A 260 -3.92 -16.05 20.24
C ILE A 260 -4.01 -15.78 18.73
N CYS A 261 -2.93 -15.33 18.09
CA CYS A 261 -2.90 -15.08 16.64
C CYS A 261 -3.27 -16.33 15.83
N LYS A 262 -2.73 -17.49 16.21
CA LYS A 262 -3.04 -18.78 15.57
C LYS A 262 -4.48 -19.23 15.82
N LYS A 263 -5.00 -19.05 17.04
CA LYS A 263 -6.38 -19.40 17.39
C LYS A 263 -7.41 -18.66 16.56
N TYR A 264 -7.17 -17.37 16.30
CA TYR A 264 -8.07 -16.50 15.53
C TYR A 264 -7.74 -16.43 14.05
N ASP A 265 -6.77 -17.21 13.58
CA ASP A 265 -6.30 -17.25 12.19
C ASP A 265 -6.02 -15.85 11.61
N ILE A 266 -5.28 -15.03 12.38
CA ILE A 266 -5.00 -13.62 12.05
C ILE A 266 -4.34 -13.44 10.68
N ILE A 267 -3.64 -14.45 10.15
CA ILE A 267 -3.12 -14.45 8.77
C ILE A 267 -4.21 -14.17 7.74
N GLN A 268 -5.46 -14.59 7.96
CA GLN A 268 -6.57 -14.30 7.04
C GLN A 268 -6.88 -12.81 6.94
N TRP A 269 -6.45 -12.03 7.94
CA TRP A 269 -6.66 -10.59 7.99
C TRP A 269 -5.51 -9.82 7.32
N TYR A 270 -4.56 -10.52 6.69
CA TYR A 270 -3.46 -9.90 5.93
C TYR A 270 -3.98 -8.88 4.91
N ASN A 271 -3.52 -7.63 5.06
CA ASN A 271 -3.94 -6.44 4.29
C ASN A 271 -5.46 -6.22 4.28
N TYR A 272 -6.17 -6.61 5.34
CA TYR A 272 -7.57 -6.26 5.52
C TYR A 272 -7.66 -4.76 5.83
N ASP A 273 -8.33 -3.99 4.96
CA ASP A 273 -8.60 -2.56 5.14
C ASP A 273 -10.05 -2.29 4.71
N LYS A 274 -10.96 -2.18 5.69
CA LYS A 274 -12.39 -1.96 5.43
C LYS A 274 -13.02 -0.97 6.40
N ALA A 275 -13.75 -0.02 5.85
CA ALA A 275 -14.53 0.95 6.60
C ALA A 275 -16.01 0.51 6.68
N ALA A 276 -16.55 0.46 7.89
CA ALA A 276 -17.98 0.33 8.11
C ALA A 276 -18.72 1.59 7.61
N GLN A 277 -19.98 1.42 7.21
CA GLN A 277 -20.84 2.54 6.79
C GLN A 277 -20.97 3.60 7.89
N ASP A 278 -21.05 3.19 9.15
CA ASP A 278 -21.11 4.07 10.31
C ASP A 278 -19.73 4.26 10.98
N TYR A 279 -18.76 4.73 10.19
CA TYR A 279 -17.36 4.84 10.59
C TYR A 279 -17.13 5.53 11.96
N ASN A 280 -17.95 6.52 12.31
CA ASN A 280 -17.76 7.32 13.53
C ASN A 280 -18.38 6.70 14.80
N ASN A 281 -19.15 5.61 14.68
CA ASN A 281 -19.77 4.93 15.82
C ASN A 281 -19.21 3.51 16.05
N ASN A 282 -18.23 3.10 15.26
CA ASN A 282 -17.56 1.81 15.39
C ASN A 282 -16.13 1.98 15.91
N GLU A 283 -15.63 0.96 16.61
CA GLU A 283 -14.23 0.91 17.01
C GLU A 283 -13.35 0.88 15.76
N TRP A 284 -12.39 1.80 15.69
CA TRP A 284 -11.32 1.73 14.72
C TRP A 284 -10.20 0.87 15.27
N PHE A 285 -9.74 -0.08 14.48
CA PHE A 285 -8.58 -0.88 14.80
C PHE A 285 -7.49 -0.71 13.75
N GLN A 286 -6.26 -0.90 14.19
CA GLN A 286 -5.10 -1.11 13.35
C GLN A 286 -4.15 -2.05 14.06
N PHE A 287 -3.56 -2.99 13.36
CA PHE A 287 -2.45 -3.74 13.90
C PHE A 287 -1.43 -4.10 12.84
N SER A 288 -0.22 -4.40 13.31
CA SER A 288 0.87 -5.02 12.58
C SER A 288 1.53 -6.05 13.49
N PHE A 289 1.36 -7.32 13.17
CA PHE A 289 2.04 -8.43 13.84
C PHE A 289 3.23 -8.88 13.00
N GLY A 290 4.45 -8.70 13.48
CA GLY A 290 5.66 -9.17 12.81
C GLY A 290 6.07 -10.55 13.30
N PHE A 291 6.37 -11.41 12.33
CA PHE A 291 6.82 -12.78 12.49
C PHE A 291 8.21 -12.91 11.85
N GLY A 292 9.13 -13.57 12.55
CA GLY A 292 10.53 -13.69 12.14
C GLY A 292 10.67 -14.05 10.66
N GLY A 293 11.57 -13.37 9.93
CA GLY A 293 11.76 -13.56 8.49
C GLY A 293 11.08 -12.53 7.59
N ASN A 294 10.97 -11.26 8.03
CA ASN A 294 10.37 -10.14 7.28
C ASN A 294 8.90 -10.37 6.88
N THR A 295 8.15 -11.12 7.68
CA THR A 295 6.71 -11.31 7.44
C THR A 295 5.93 -10.51 8.47
N SER A 296 5.02 -9.66 8.02
CA SER A 296 4.06 -9.00 8.89
C SER A 296 2.64 -9.29 8.45
N VAL A 297 1.71 -9.29 9.40
CA VAL A 297 0.28 -9.27 9.13
C VAL A 297 -0.27 -7.93 9.56
N ASN A 298 -0.68 -7.14 8.57
CA ASN A 298 -1.25 -5.81 8.77
C ASN A 298 -2.75 -5.85 8.52
N ALA A 299 -3.52 -5.21 9.38
CA ALA A 299 -4.94 -4.97 9.13
C ALA A 299 -5.40 -3.69 9.82
N CYS A 300 -6.41 -3.05 9.25
CA CYS A 300 -7.07 -1.92 9.87
C CYS A 300 -8.52 -1.80 9.40
N GLY A 301 -9.30 -0.97 10.08
CA GLY A 301 -10.65 -0.67 9.65
C GLY A 301 -11.60 -0.31 10.78
N THR A 302 -12.85 -0.10 10.39
CA THR A 302 -14.00 -0.04 11.31
C THR A 302 -15.02 -1.14 11.04
N GLU A 303 -14.93 -1.82 9.89
CA GLU A 303 -15.59 -3.11 9.69
C GLU A 303 -14.68 -4.19 10.28
N HIS A 304 -15.21 -5.04 11.14
CA HIS A 304 -14.41 -6.04 11.84
C HIS A 304 -14.42 -7.38 11.09
N PRO A 305 -13.26 -8.03 10.90
CA PRO A 305 -13.20 -9.37 10.30
C PRO A 305 -13.85 -10.42 11.21
N ALA A 306 -14.18 -11.58 10.64
CA ALA A 306 -14.77 -12.68 11.41
C ALA A 306 -13.84 -13.10 12.56
N GLY A 307 -14.37 -13.20 13.78
CA GLY A 307 -13.62 -13.56 14.98
C GLY A 307 -12.97 -12.38 15.71
N TYR A 308 -13.08 -11.16 15.20
CA TYR A 308 -12.48 -9.96 15.78
C TYR A 308 -12.80 -9.73 17.26
N ASP A 309 -14.08 -9.75 17.65
CA ASP A 309 -14.47 -9.47 19.05
C ASP A 309 -13.85 -10.46 20.04
N GLY A 310 -13.75 -11.74 19.63
CA GLY A 310 -13.10 -12.77 20.43
C GLY A 310 -11.59 -12.52 20.54
N PHE A 311 -10.95 -12.21 19.41
CA PHE A 311 -9.54 -11.85 19.37
C PHE A 311 -9.25 -10.64 20.26
N ARG A 312 -9.98 -9.53 20.09
CA ARG A 312 -9.82 -8.30 20.86
C ARG A 312 -9.88 -8.58 22.37
N ARG A 313 -10.88 -9.33 22.80
CA ARG A 313 -11.07 -9.67 24.22
C ARG A 313 -9.91 -10.50 24.77
N GLU A 314 -9.52 -11.56 24.07
CA GLU A 314 -8.43 -12.42 24.54
C GLU A 314 -7.07 -11.72 24.47
N PHE A 315 -6.84 -10.93 23.43
CA PHE A 315 -5.61 -10.15 23.26
C PHE A 315 -5.46 -9.11 24.39
N LEU A 316 -6.49 -8.31 24.66
CA LEU A 316 -6.44 -7.30 25.74
C LEU A 316 -6.43 -7.95 27.13
N GLY A 317 -7.12 -9.07 27.32
CA GLY A 317 -7.05 -9.84 28.55
C GLY A 317 -5.64 -10.39 28.81
N HIS A 318 -5.00 -10.96 27.80
CA HIS A 318 -3.64 -11.46 27.92
C HIS A 318 -2.60 -10.33 28.07
N LEU A 319 -2.80 -9.20 27.37
CA LEU A 319 -1.99 -8.00 27.56
C LEU A 319 -2.01 -7.53 29.02
N ARG A 320 -3.18 -7.59 29.67
CA ARG A 320 -3.30 -7.24 31.07
C ARG A 320 -2.44 -8.14 31.96
N GLU A 321 -2.47 -9.45 31.73
CA GLU A 321 -1.62 -10.41 32.45
C GLU A 321 -0.13 -10.14 32.25
N VAL A 322 0.27 -9.81 31.01
CA VAL A 322 1.64 -9.44 30.64
C VAL A 322 2.09 -8.17 31.38
N VAL A 323 1.25 -7.13 31.42
CA VAL A 323 1.52 -5.90 32.18
C VAL A 323 1.66 -6.21 33.68
N ASP A 324 0.70 -6.92 34.27
CA ASP A 324 0.71 -7.25 35.70
C ASP A 324 1.97 -8.06 36.08
N ASN A 325 2.36 -9.03 35.24
CA ASN A 325 3.59 -9.81 35.42
C ASN A 325 4.85 -8.94 35.30
N ALA A 326 4.91 -8.06 34.30
CA ALA A 326 6.03 -7.14 34.09
C ALA A 326 6.21 -6.18 35.29
N VAL A 327 5.11 -5.68 35.86
CA VAL A 327 5.12 -4.84 37.07
C VAL A 327 5.59 -5.64 38.28
N ALA A 328 5.01 -6.83 38.51
CA ALA A 328 5.30 -7.62 39.69
C ALA A 328 6.73 -8.19 39.72
N ASN A 329 7.23 -8.66 38.57
CA ASN A 329 8.43 -9.50 38.51
C ASN A 329 9.62 -8.85 37.78
N TYR A 330 9.37 -7.80 36.98
CA TYR A 330 10.40 -7.22 36.11
C TYR A 330 10.61 -5.71 36.32
N GLY A 331 10.01 -5.14 37.36
CA GLY A 331 10.22 -3.75 37.76
C GLY A 331 9.66 -2.72 36.78
N LEU A 332 8.70 -3.11 35.94
CA LEU A 332 7.95 -2.17 35.11
C LEU A 332 7.20 -1.20 36.04
N THR A 333 7.29 0.09 35.74
CA THR A 333 6.60 1.14 36.48
C THR A 333 5.67 1.90 35.55
N GLU A 334 4.48 2.17 36.06
CA GLU A 334 3.54 3.08 35.40
C GLU A 334 4.07 4.50 35.48
N ARG A 335 3.92 5.25 34.38
CA ARG A 335 4.32 6.64 34.27
C ARG A 335 3.08 7.52 34.32
N ASP A 336 3.26 8.70 34.92
CA ASP A 336 2.26 9.77 34.93
C ASP A 336 2.02 10.38 33.53
#